data_AF-A0A7S0GJZ2-F1
#
_entry.id   AF-A0A7S0GJZ2-F1
#
_cell.length_a   1.000
_cell.length_b   1.000
_cell.length_c   1.000
_cell.angle_alpha   90.00
_cell.angle_beta   90.00
_cell.angle_gamma   90.00
#
_symmetry.space_group_name_H-M   'P 1'
#
loop_
_entity.id
_entity.type
_entity.pdbx_description
1 polymer ?
#
loop_
_entity_poly.entity_id
_entity_poly.type
_entity_poly.pdbx_seq_one_letter_code
_entity_poly.pdbx_strand_id
1 'polypeptide(L)'
;IASCLLSSTYTLPGLFEKIDAVHQNRHNSENSHLTKEEVRLIERVWMDFTRQGARFNDAVKEEYADIMAEMSSLQTQFQQNVMKDEETYEMVLSLEEMAGCPDSLIDAARQAAAEREKDDEYYVITLSRSLVEPFLTYSDRRDLREQVCRAWMKRGELSADRDNSVLAVQLLKLRKRIAELHGCSSFAEFQCLDKMAKTPANVIDLLENVWARARKSANRERLALEQYVESTGEVLDGGIEFWDWRYYAEKVRKARYDLDESLIKPYFSLQSVTEAVMAVSKNLFGLRYIRRHDVEAYHPDVDVYEVRENVADTKTGKLSDKLVALFLHDNYARKHKSSGAWMSEYRTQTKNLPHNADPMEGVPIVSNNNNFAKGQPSTLLSYNDAKTLFHEMGHG
;
A
#
# COMPACT_ATOMS: atom_id res chain seq x y z
N ILE A 1 1.52 -10.76 20.75
CA ILE A 1 2.77 -10.54 21.52
C ILE A 1 3.29 -9.10 21.35
N ALA A 2 3.65 -8.64 20.14
CA ALA A 2 4.14 -7.26 19.94
C ALA A 2 3.12 -6.16 20.31
N SER A 3 1.84 -6.30 19.92
CA SER A 3 0.78 -5.34 20.29
C SER A 3 0.55 -5.26 21.81
N CYS A 4 0.55 -6.41 22.50
CA CYS A 4 0.45 -6.47 23.97
C CYS A 4 1.69 -5.89 24.67
N LEU A 5 2.89 -6.12 24.14
CA LEU A 5 4.14 -5.54 24.66
C LEU A 5 4.17 -4.02 24.48
N LEU A 6 3.79 -3.51 23.31
CA LEU A 6 3.64 -2.08 23.04
C LEU A 6 2.65 -1.44 24.01
N SER A 7 1.48 -2.05 24.22
CA SER A 7 0.50 -1.60 25.21
C SER A 7 1.07 -1.58 26.64
N SER A 8 1.83 -2.62 27.04
CA SER A 8 2.45 -2.68 28.37
C SER A 8 3.56 -1.64 28.61
N THR A 9 4.24 -1.19 27.56
CA THR A 9 5.25 -0.12 27.66
C THR A 9 4.60 1.22 27.98
N TYR A 10 3.46 1.54 27.35
CA TYR A 10 2.75 2.80 27.60
C TYR A 10 2.11 2.87 28.99
N THR A 11 1.86 1.71 29.60
CA THR A 11 1.27 1.60 30.94
C THR A 11 2.30 1.29 32.04
N LEU A 12 3.61 1.25 31.72
CA LEU A 12 4.66 0.97 32.69
C LEU A 12 4.65 2.03 33.82
N PRO A 13 4.46 1.63 35.09
CA PRO A 13 4.37 2.58 36.20
C PRO A 13 5.62 3.46 36.33
N GLY A 14 5.44 4.77 36.48
CA GLY A 14 6.54 5.72 36.66
C GLY A 14 7.28 6.11 35.37
N LEU A 15 6.99 5.47 34.24
CA LEU A 15 7.69 5.76 32.98
C LEU A 15 7.18 7.07 32.35
N PHE A 16 5.85 7.24 32.28
CA PHE A 16 5.28 8.43 31.68
C PHE A 16 5.62 9.70 32.48
N GLU A 17 5.69 9.63 33.80
CA GLU A 17 6.09 10.76 34.65
C GLU A 17 7.52 11.23 34.32
N LYS A 18 8.43 10.29 34.02
CA LYS A 18 9.79 10.63 33.57
C LYS A 18 9.79 11.25 32.18
N ILE A 19 9.01 10.70 31.25
CA ILE A 19 8.89 11.23 29.88
C ILE A 19 8.27 12.63 29.91
N ASP A 20 7.23 12.84 30.70
CA ASP A 20 6.60 14.15 30.89
C ASP A 20 7.58 15.13 31.52
N ALA A 21 8.33 14.75 32.56
CA ALA A 21 9.34 15.61 33.14
C ALA A 21 10.40 16.05 32.12
N VAL A 22 10.91 15.13 31.28
CA VAL A 22 11.85 15.48 30.19
C VAL A 22 11.18 16.42 29.19
N HIS A 23 9.95 16.13 28.78
CA HIS A 23 9.20 16.96 27.85
C HIS A 23 8.97 18.37 28.39
N GLN A 24 8.53 18.55 29.64
CA GLN A 24 8.32 19.87 30.24
C GLN A 24 9.61 20.69 30.33
N ASN A 25 10.75 20.03 30.53
CA ASN A 25 12.05 20.67 30.71
C ASN A 25 12.86 20.83 29.42
N ARG A 26 12.36 20.37 28.26
CA ARG A 26 13.12 20.28 27.00
C ARG A 26 13.69 21.61 26.46
N HIS A 27 13.18 22.75 26.93
CA HIS A 27 13.63 24.10 26.52
C HIS A 27 14.26 24.92 27.66
N ASN A 28 14.56 24.30 28.81
CA ASN A 28 15.19 25.01 29.91
C ASN A 28 16.68 25.28 29.64
N SER A 29 17.33 26.10 30.48
CA SER A 29 18.74 26.47 30.31
C SER A 29 19.69 25.27 30.35
N GLU A 30 19.38 24.25 31.14
CA GLU A 30 20.18 23.02 31.28
C GLU A 30 20.14 22.15 30.01
N ASN A 31 19.01 22.16 29.30
CA ASN A 31 18.78 21.41 28.06
C ASN A 31 19.01 22.22 26.78
N SER A 32 19.65 23.38 26.89
CA SER A 32 20.01 24.23 25.74
C SER A 32 21.00 23.58 24.77
N HIS A 33 21.65 22.49 25.17
CA HIS A 33 22.57 21.70 24.35
C HIS A 33 21.85 20.70 23.42
N LEU A 34 20.55 20.42 23.64
CA LEU A 34 19.80 19.49 22.80
C LEU A 34 19.68 20.02 21.37
N THR A 35 19.92 19.13 20.42
CA THR A 35 19.71 19.39 19.00
C THR A 35 18.21 19.43 18.67
N LYS A 36 17.88 19.97 17.49
CA LYS A 36 16.49 19.99 16.99
C LYS A 36 15.90 18.58 16.82
N GLU A 37 16.74 17.61 16.44
CA GLU A 37 16.34 16.21 16.29
C GLU A 37 15.98 15.59 17.64
N GLU A 38 16.81 15.81 18.67
CA GLU A 38 16.56 15.31 20.03
C GLU A 38 15.30 15.94 20.65
N VAL A 39 15.11 17.25 20.49
CA VAL A 39 13.87 17.92 20.92
C VAL A 39 12.65 17.33 20.21
N ARG A 40 12.74 17.10 18.89
CA ARG A 40 11.64 16.50 18.13
C ARG A 40 11.35 15.07 18.57
N LEU A 41 12.37 14.29 18.91
CA LEU A 41 12.22 12.94 19.46
C LEU A 41 11.48 12.98 20.81
N ILE A 42 11.84 13.89 21.70
CA ILE A 42 11.15 14.08 22.99
C ILE A 42 9.66 14.39 22.77
N GLU A 43 9.35 15.32 21.88
CA GLU A 43 7.96 15.68 21.54
C GLU A 43 7.19 14.53 20.91
N ARG A 44 7.85 13.75 20.04
CA ARG A 44 7.26 12.57 19.40
C ARG A 44 6.91 11.50 20.42
N VAL A 45 7.88 11.11 21.25
CA VAL A 45 7.69 10.08 22.29
C VAL A 45 6.59 10.52 23.27
N TRP A 46 6.61 11.77 23.74
CA TRP A 46 5.57 12.27 24.63
C TRP A 46 4.18 12.25 24.00
N MET A 47 4.07 12.62 22.72
CA MET A 47 2.81 12.55 21.96
C MET A 47 2.33 11.11 21.81
N ASP A 48 3.22 10.16 21.53
CA ASP A 48 2.89 8.74 21.42
C ASP A 48 2.32 8.20 22.72
N PHE A 49 2.98 8.46 23.86
CA PHE A 49 2.46 8.07 25.17
C PHE A 49 1.09 8.71 25.46
N THR A 50 0.94 10.00 25.16
CA THR A 50 -0.32 10.71 25.41
C THR A 50 -1.47 10.15 24.57
N ARG A 51 -1.24 9.85 23.28
CA ARG A 51 -2.22 9.25 22.37
C ARG A 51 -2.58 7.80 22.71
N GLN A 52 -1.71 7.12 23.45
CA GLN A 52 -1.91 5.77 23.95
C GLN A 52 -2.52 5.75 25.36
N GLY A 53 -3.02 6.91 25.83
CA GLY A 53 -3.74 7.00 27.10
C GLY A 53 -2.86 7.06 28.35
N ALA A 54 -1.56 7.35 28.25
CA ALA A 54 -0.67 7.40 29.42
C ALA A 54 -1.14 8.40 30.50
N ARG A 55 -1.87 9.45 30.10
CA ARG A 55 -2.45 10.49 30.97
C ARG A 55 -3.78 10.10 31.62
N PHE A 56 -4.36 8.95 31.26
CA PHE A 56 -5.61 8.49 31.83
C PHE A 56 -5.43 7.99 33.26
N ASN A 57 -6.51 8.06 34.04
CA ASN A 57 -6.57 7.35 35.32
C ASN A 57 -6.69 5.84 35.09
N ASP A 58 -6.50 5.04 36.13
CA ASP A 58 -6.40 3.58 36.01
C ASP A 58 -7.67 2.95 35.41
N ALA A 59 -8.86 3.41 35.78
CA ALA A 59 -10.12 2.90 35.24
C ALA A 59 -10.26 3.16 33.72
N VAL A 60 -9.86 4.35 33.26
CA VAL A 60 -9.89 4.68 31.83
C VAL A 60 -8.78 3.96 31.07
N LYS A 61 -7.63 3.69 31.69
CA LYS A 61 -6.56 2.87 31.07
C LYS A 61 -7.02 1.44 30.82
N GLU A 62 -7.73 0.84 31.77
CA GLU A 62 -8.31 -0.51 31.62
C GLU A 62 -9.32 -0.54 30.47
N GLU A 63 -10.28 0.39 30.45
CA GLU A 63 -11.25 0.51 29.36
C GLU A 63 -10.56 0.71 27.99
N TYR A 64 -9.55 1.57 27.93
CA TYR A 64 -8.81 1.84 26.71
C TYR A 64 -8.05 0.60 26.22
N ALA A 65 -7.46 -0.19 27.12
CA ALA A 65 -6.77 -1.43 26.77
C ALA A 65 -7.72 -2.46 26.15
N ASP A 66 -8.91 -2.63 26.73
CA ASP A 66 -9.95 -3.52 26.21
C ASP A 66 -10.41 -3.11 24.80
N ILE A 67 -10.67 -1.81 24.61
CA ILE A 67 -11.03 -1.24 23.30
C ILE A 67 -9.94 -1.51 22.26
N MET A 68 -8.67 -1.32 22.62
CA MET A 68 -7.54 -1.54 21.70
C MET A 68 -7.38 -3.02 21.35
N ALA A 69 -7.60 -3.94 22.31
CA ALA A 69 -7.57 -5.37 22.07
C ALA A 69 -8.70 -5.81 21.13
N GLU A 70 -9.93 -5.37 21.38
CA GLU A 70 -11.08 -5.65 20.53
C GLU A 70 -10.87 -5.08 19.11
N MET A 71 -10.45 -3.82 19.01
CA MET A 71 -10.20 -3.17 17.73
C MET A 71 -9.11 -3.90 16.92
N SER A 72 -8.03 -4.37 17.57
CA SER A 72 -6.97 -5.15 16.91
C SER A 72 -7.50 -6.48 16.37
N SER A 73 -8.35 -7.16 17.11
CA SER A 73 -8.99 -8.41 16.68
C SER A 73 -9.88 -8.18 15.46
N LEU A 74 -10.77 -7.19 15.53
CA LEU A 74 -11.70 -6.85 14.46
C LEU A 74 -10.99 -6.38 13.18
N GLN A 75 -9.91 -5.59 13.29
CA GLN A 75 -9.12 -5.18 12.13
C GLN A 75 -8.43 -6.36 11.45
N THR A 76 -7.92 -7.31 12.24
CA THR A 76 -7.32 -8.54 11.71
C THR A 76 -8.36 -9.37 10.97
N GLN A 77 -9.54 -9.57 11.57
CA GLN A 77 -10.65 -10.27 10.94
C GLN A 77 -11.11 -9.58 9.64
N PHE A 78 -11.23 -8.25 9.66
CA PHE A 78 -11.61 -7.46 8.48
C PHE A 78 -10.67 -7.74 7.29
N GLN A 79 -9.36 -7.69 7.52
CA GLN A 79 -8.37 -7.96 6.48
C GLN A 79 -8.40 -9.43 6.02
N GLN A 80 -8.54 -10.37 6.95
CA GLN A 80 -8.65 -11.79 6.63
C GLN A 80 -9.87 -12.09 5.75
N ASN A 81 -11.02 -11.48 6.02
CA ASN A 81 -12.22 -11.63 5.20
C ASN A 81 -12.00 -11.15 3.76
N VAL A 82 -11.38 -9.97 3.58
CA VAL A 82 -11.03 -9.46 2.23
C VAL A 82 -10.08 -10.41 1.51
N MET A 83 -9.00 -10.85 2.18
CA MET A 83 -8.04 -11.78 1.57
C MET A 83 -8.69 -13.13 1.23
N LYS A 84 -9.62 -13.62 2.05
CA LYS A 84 -10.31 -14.88 1.80
C LYS A 84 -11.23 -14.80 0.60
N ASP A 85 -11.94 -13.69 0.44
CA ASP A 85 -12.75 -13.43 -0.76
C ASP A 85 -11.88 -13.30 -2.02
N GLU A 86 -10.71 -12.65 -1.93
CA GLU A 86 -9.75 -12.61 -3.05
C GLU A 86 -9.19 -13.99 -3.41
N GLU A 87 -8.94 -14.84 -2.41
CA GLU A 87 -8.40 -16.19 -2.60
C GLU A 87 -9.43 -17.15 -3.21
N THR A 88 -10.68 -17.11 -2.72
CA THR A 88 -11.72 -18.10 -3.01
C THR A 88 -12.57 -17.78 -4.24
N TYR A 89 -12.67 -16.51 -4.63
CA TYR A 89 -13.40 -16.17 -5.84
C TYR A 89 -12.63 -16.63 -7.09
N GLU A 90 -13.35 -17.34 -7.96
CA GLU A 90 -12.88 -17.71 -9.30
C GLU A 90 -14.00 -17.49 -10.32
N MET A 91 -13.68 -16.80 -11.41
CA MET A 91 -14.49 -16.78 -12.62
C MET A 91 -13.76 -17.65 -13.65
N VAL A 92 -14.24 -18.88 -13.83
CA VAL A 92 -13.70 -19.85 -14.78
C VAL A 92 -14.31 -19.56 -16.16
N LEU A 93 -13.45 -19.34 -17.14
CA LEU A 93 -13.80 -18.91 -18.49
C LEU A 93 -13.16 -19.83 -19.54
N SER A 94 -13.81 -19.94 -20.68
CA SER A 94 -13.24 -20.48 -21.92
C SER A 94 -12.42 -19.41 -22.67
N LEU A 95 -11.65 -19.81 -23.68
CA LEU A 95 -10.91 -18.86 -24.53
C LEU A 95 -11.84 -17.89 -25.28
N GLU A 96 -13.02 -18.34 -25.70
CA GLU A 96 -14.01 -17.50 -26.39
C GLU A 96 -14.52 -16.37 -25.47
N GLU A 97 -14.72 -16.68 -24.18
CA GLU A 97 -15.14 -15.70 -23.17
C GLU A 97 -14.05 -14.68 -22.81
N MET A 98 -12.80 -14.95 -23.19
CA MET A 98 -11.67 -14.03 -23.07
C MET A 98 -11.55 -13.06 -24.27
N ALA A 99 -12.57 -12.95 -25.13
CA ALA A 99 -12.59 -12.03 -26.26
C ALA A 99 -12.19 -10.59 -25.87
N GLY A 100 -11.34 -9.97 -26.70
CA GLY A 100 -10.79 -8.63 -26.49
C GLY A 100 -9.60 -8.55 -25.52
N CYS A 101 -9.37 -9.59 -24.70
CA CYS A 101 -8.26 -9.62 -23.76
C CYS A 101 -6.92 -9.77 -24.49
N PRO A 102 -5.87 -9.01 -24.11
CA PRO A 102 -4.54 -9.17 -24.69
C PRO A 102 -3.89 -10.48 -24.23
N ASP A 103 -2.96 -11.02 -25.03
CA ASP A 103 -2.25 -12.29 -24.75
C ASP A 103 -1.66 -12.32 -23.33
N SER A 104 -1.08 -11.21 -22.87
CA SER A 104 -0.53 -11.13 -21.51
C SER A 104 -1.55 -11.37 -20.38
N LEU A 105 -2.83 -11.03 -20.61
CA LEU A 105 -3.91 -11.32 -19.67
C LEU A 105 -4.37 -12.77 -19.81
N ILE A 106 -4.43 -13.29 -21.04
CA ILE A 106 -4.76 -14.70 -21.31
C ILE A 106 -3.74 -15.62 -20.61
N ASP A 107 -2.45 -15.32 -20.73
CA ASP A 107 -1.38 -16.10 -20.08
C ASP A 107 -1.47 -16.02 -18.55
N ALA A 108 -1.72 -14.83 -17.99
CA ALA A 108 -1.91 -14.66 -16.55
C ALA A 108 -3.15 -15.42 -16.03
N ALA A 109 -4.25 -15.42 -16.79
CA ALA A 109 -5.47 -16.14 -16.45
C ALA A 109 -5.29 -17.66 -16.57
N ARG A 110 -4.49 -18.14 -17.54
CA ARG A 110 -4.09 -19.55 -17.67
C ARG A 110 -3.24 -19.99 -16.48
N GLN A 111 -2.26 -19.18 -16.07
CA GLN A 111 -1.45 -19.48 -14.89
C GLN A 111 -2.33 -19.54 -13.63
N ALA A 112 -3.26 -18.58 -13.46
CA ALA A 112 -4.17 -18.58 -12.33
C ALA A 112 -5.11 -19.80 -12.30
N ALA A 113 -5.46 -20.34 -13.47
CA ALA A 113 -6.21 -21.58 -13.63
C ALA A 113 -5.37 -22.81 -13.23
N ALA A 114 -4.12 -22.89 -13.68
CA ALA A 114 -3.19 -23.96 -13.32
C ALA A 114 -2.88 -23.98 -11.80
N GLU A 115 -2.68 -22.81 -11.18
CA GLU A 115 -2.52 -22.68 -9.72
C GLU A 115 -3.75 -23.13 -8.91
N ARG A 116 -4.90 -23.26 -9.57
CA ARG A 116 -6.19 -23.70 -9.01
C ARG A 116 -6.61 -25.07 -9.53
N GLU A 117 -5.67 -25.82 -10.11
CA GLU A 117 -5.89 -27.20 -10.56
C GLU A 117 -7.06 -27.31 -11.57
N LYS A 118 -7.23 -26.30 -12.43
CA LYS A 118 -8.16 -26.35 -13.56
C LYS A 118 -7.47 -26.94 -14.80
N ASP A 119 -8.25 -27.54 -15.68
CA ASP A 119 -7.75 -28.06 -16.95
C ASP A 119 -7.21 -26.94 -17.86
N ASP A 120 -6.25 -27.27 -18.73
CA ASP A 120 -5.52 -26.32 -19.59
C ASP A 120 -6.41 -25.54 -20.59
N GLU A 121 -7.66 -25.98 -20.79
CA GLU A 121 -8.65 -25.30 -21.63
C GLU A 121 -9.33 -24.11 -20.94
N TYR A 122 -9.18 -23.99 -19.62
CA TYR A 122 -9.82 -22.96 -18.81
C TYR A 122 -8.87 -21.83 -18.42
N TYR A 123 -9.48 -20.66 -18.21
CA TYR A 123 -8.85 -19.43 -17.77
C TYR A 123 -9.54 -18.95 -16.50
N VAL A 124 -8.80 -18.43 -15.53
CA VAL A 124 -9.39 -17.95 -14.28
C VAL A 124 -9.12 -16.46 -14.07
N ILE A 125 -10.19 -15.70 -13.95
CA ILE A 125 -10.14 -14.33 -13.42
C ILE A 125 -10.44 -14.38 -11.92
N THR A 126 -9.47 -13.93 -11.13
CA THR A 126 -9.57 -13.80 -9.66
C THR A 126 -9.88 -12.37 -9.30
N LEU A 127 -10.08 -12.07 -8.01
CA LEU A 127 -10.28 -10.69 -7.54
C LEU A 127 -8.97 -9.92 -7.27
N SER A 128 -7.82 -10.51 -7.63
CA SER A 128 -6.54 -9.81 -7.59
C SER A 128 -6.55 -8.65 -8.59
N ARG A 129 -5.96 -7.52 -8.19
CA ARG A 129 -5.95 -6.29 -9.01
C ARG A 129 -5.30 -6.51 -10.38
N SER A 130 -4.28 -7.37 -10.43
CA SER A 130 -3.54 -7.74 -11.64
C SER A 130 -4.35 -8.52 -12.68
N LEU A 131 -5.50 -9.11 -12.29
CA LEU A 131 -6.40 -9.81 -13.21
C LEU A 131 -7.70 -9.02 -13.44
N VAL A 132 -8.33 -8.49 -12.40
CA VAL A 132 -9.60 -7.76 -12.53
C VAL A 132 -9.43 -6.48 -13.35
N GLU A 133 -8.43 -5.65 -13.06
CA GLU A 133 -8.31 -4.35 -13.75
C GLU A 133 -8.07 -4.50 -15.26
N PRO A 134 -7.15 -5.39 -15.73
CA PRO A 134 -7.02 -5.65 -17.16
C PRO A 134 -8.28 -6.26 -17.76
N PHE A 135 -8.97 -7.18 -17.07
CA PHE A 135 -10.20 -7.77 -17.58
C PHE A 135 -11.31 -6.71 -17.77
N LEU A 136 -11.48 -5.80 -16.81
CA LEU A 136 -12.41 -4.67 -16.94
C LEU A 136 -12.01 -3.65 -18.01
N THR A 137 -10.73 -3.60 -18.37
CA THR A 137 -10.20 -2.71 -19.41
C THR A 137 -10.37 -3.29 -20.82
N TYR A 138 -10.20 -4.60 -20.99
CA TYR A 138 -10.04 -5.21 -22.31
C TYR A 138 -11.11 -6.21 -22.72
N SER A 139 -11.80 -6.88 -21.78
CA SER A 139 -12.80 -7.89 -22.13
C SER A 139 -13.95 -7.25 -22.91
N ASP A 140 -14.27 -7.79 -24.09
CA ASP A 140 -15.41 -7.34 -24.89
C ASP A 140 -16.75 -7.80 -24.28
N ARG A 141 -16.73 -8.74 -23.32
CA ARG A 141 -17.91 -9.31 -22.64
C ARG A 141 -18.41 -8.43 -21.50
N ARG A 142 -19.32 -7.50 -21.80
CA ARG A 142 -19.93 -6.58 -20.81
C ARG A 142 -20.55 -7.29 -19.62
N ASP A 143 -21.23 -8.41 -19.86
CA ASP A 143 -21.86 -9.24 -18.82
C ASP A 143 -20.83 -9.81 -17.83
N LEU A 144 -19.69 -10.27 -18.32
CA LEU A 144 -18.60 -10.77 -17.48
C LEU A 144 -17.89 -9.62 -16.75
N ARG A 145 -17.69 -8.47 -17.41
CA ARG A 145 -17.17 -7.25 -16.75
C ARG A 145 -18.06 -6.86 -15.57
N GLU A 146 -19.37 -6.84 -15.75
CA GLU A 146 -20.33 -6.57 -14.68
C GLU A 146 -20.16 -7.55 -13.51
N GLN A 147 -20.16 -8.85 -13.80
CA GLN A 147 -20.06 -9.90 -12.79
C GLN A 147 -18.78 -9.78 -11.95
N VAL A 148 -17.61 -9.65 -12.58
CA VAL A 148 -16.35 -9.53 -11.85
C VAL A 148 -16.25 -8.20 -11.10
N CYS A 149 -16.75 -7.11 -11.69
CA CYS A 149 -16.70 -5.80 -11.06
C CYS A 149 -17.52 -5.76 -9.77
N ARG A 150 -18.73 -6.34 -9.79
CA ARG A 150 -19.59 -6.44 -8.61
C ARG A 150 -18.95 -7.29 -7.52
N ALA A 151 -18.33 -8.41 -7.88
CA ALA A 151 -17.60 -9.25 -6.93
C ALA A 151 -16.39 -8.48 -6.34
N TRP A 152 -15.66 -7.73 -7.17
CA TRP A 152 -14.50 -6.96 -6.75
C TRP A 152 -14.84 -5.84 -5.76
N MET A 153 -15.98 -5.16 -5.96
CA MET A 153 -16.49 -4.12 -5.06
C MET A 153 -17.04 -4.69 -3.74
N LYS A 154 -17.47 -5.96 -3.72
CA LYS A 154 -18.04 -6.65 -2.56
C LYS A 154 -17.04 -7.55 -1.82
N ARG A 155 -15.73 -7.35 -2.02
CA ARG A 155 -14.72 -8.11 -1.26
C ARG A 155 -14.82 -7.81 0.23
N GLY A 156 -14.83 -8.86 1.04
CA GLY A 156 -15.16 -8.81 2.45
C GLY A 156 -16.67 -8.76 2.70
N GLU A 157 -17.51 -9.04 1.69
CA GLU A 157 -18.97 -9.14 1.78
C GLU A 157 -19.52 -10.25 0.86
N LEU A 158 -18.68 -11.16 0.32
CA LEU A 158 -19.13 -12.18 -0.64
C LEU A 158 -19.91 -13.33 0.01
N SER A 159 -19.84 -13.47 1.33
CA SER A 159 -20.58 -14.47 2.08
C SER A 159 -20.99 -13.97 3.47
N ALA A 160 -22.04 -14.55 4.05
CA ALA A 160 -22.57 -14.11 5.34
C ALA A 160 -21.59 -14.32 6.52
N ASP A 161 -20.72 -15.34 6.42
CA ASP A 161 -19.62 -15.59 7.36
C ASP A 161 -18.45 -14.61 7.22
N ARG A 162 -18.43 -13.82 6.13
CA ARG A 162 -17.38 -12.85 5.80
C ARG A 162 -18.01 -11.51 5.42
N ASP A 163 -18.86 -10.98 6.29
CA ASP A 163 -19.49 -9.66 6.11
C ASP A 163 -18.80 -8.59 6.96
N ASN A 164 -18.00 -7.77 6.29
CA ASN A 164 -17.25 -6.67 6.89
C ASN A 164 -18.10 -5.45 7.19
N SER A 165 -19.34 -5.34 6.70
CA SER A 165 -20.23 -4.23 7.02
C SER A 165 -20.54 -4.20 8.53
N VAL A 166 -20.72 -5.38 9.14
CA VAL A 166 -20.93 -5.53 10.59
C VAL A 166 -19.69 -5.14 11.38
N LEU A 167 -18.51 -5.63 10.96
CA LEU A 167 -17.24 -5.30 11.59
C LEU A 167 -16.93 -3.80 11.48
N ALA A 168 -17.23 -3.18 10.35
CA ALA A 168 -17.04 -1.74 10.13
C ALA A 168 -17.85 -0.91 11.13
N VAL A 169 -19.12 -1.26 11.38
CA VAL A 169 -19.96 -0.58 12.37
C VAL A 169 -19.38 -0.72 13.78
N GLN A 170 -18.90 -1.91 14.16
CA GLN A 170 -18.25 -2.13 15.45
C GLN A 170 -16.96 -1.29 15.59
N LEU A 171 -16.10 -1.31 14.58
CA LEU A 171 -14.87 -0.50 14.52
C LEU A 171 -15.17 1.00 14.63
N LEU A 172 -16.24 1.50 14.00
CA LEU A 172 -16.65 2.90 14.12
C LEU A 172 -17.11 3.27 15.53
N LYS A 173 -17.81 2.37 16.24
CA LYS A 173 -18.19 2.58 17.64
C LYS A 173 -16.96 2.65 18.55
N LEU A 174 -16.01 1.73 18.38
CA LEU A 174 -14.75 1.74 19.14
C LEU A 174 -13.94 3.01 18.87
N ARG A 175 -13.82 3.41 17.60
CA ARG A 175 -13.16 4.67 17.21
C ARG A 175 -13.82 5.91 17.82
N LYS A 176 -15.15 5.95 17.86
CA LYS A 176 -15.88 7.03 18.54
C LYS A 176 -15.53 7.06 20.03
N ARG A 177 -15.52 5.90 20.69
CA ARG A 177 -15.18 5.82 22.12
C ARG A 177 -13.74 6.26 22.40
N ILE A 178 -12.77 5.87 21.55
CA ILE A 178 -11.39 6.35 21.64
C ILE A 178 -11.32 7.87 21.61
N ALA A 179 -12.08 8.52 20.73
CA ALA A 179 -12.12 9.98 20.64
C ALA A 179 -12.68 10.62 21.91
N GLU A 180 -13.79 10.09 22.43
CA GLU A 180 -14.41 10.56 23.68
C GLU A 180 -13.45 10.48 24.86
N LEU A 181 -12.72 9.37 25.02
CA LEU A 181 -11.73 9.20 26.08
C LEU A 181 -10.60 10.23 26.00
N HIS A 182 -10.24 10.67 24.79
CA HIS A 182 -9.24 11.71 24.55
C HIS A 182 -9.82 13.13 24.53
N GLY A 183 -11.10 13.32 24.88
CA GLY A 183 -11.75 14.63 24.86
C GLY A 183 -11.92 15.24 23.46
N CYS A 184 -11.85 14.42 22.40
CA CYS A 184 -12.07 14.82 21.03
C CYS A 184 -13.54 14.64 20.64
N SER A 185 -14.08 15.54 19.81
CA SER A 185 -15.46 15.47 19.30
C SER A 185 -15.69 14.34 18.30
N SER A 186 -14.63 13.87 17.65
CA SER A 186 -14.68 12.80 16.65
C SER A 186 -13.34 12.07 16.55
N PHE A 187 -13.38 10.86 15.98
CA PHE A 187 -12.14 10.12 15.69
C PHE A 187 -11.27 10.84 14.66
N ALA A 188 -11.86 11.61 13.74
CA ALA A 188 -11.11 12.42 12.79
C ALA A 188 -10.28 13.50 13.51
N GLU A 189 -10.85 14.16 14.53
CA GLU A 189 -10.14 15.14 15.36
C GLU A 189 -8.98 14.48 16.12
N PHE A 190 -9.24 13.34 16.76
CA PHE A 190 -8.19 12.55 17.43
C PHE A 190 -7.06 12.17 16.47
N GLN A 191 -7.40 11.72 15.26
CA GLN A 191 -6.39 11.39 14.24
C GLN A 191 -5.59 12.62 13.82
N CYS A 192 -6.22 13.79 13.71
CA CYS A 192 -5.55 15.02 13.29
C CYS A 192 -4.56 15.60 14.30
N LEU A 193 -4.61 15.19 15.58
CA LEU A 193 -3.66 15.63 16.61
C LEU A 193 -2.18 15.40 16.19
N ASP A 194 -1.91 14.34 15.43
CA ASP A 194 -0.58 13.99 14.93
C ASP A 194 -0.49 14.04 13.39
N LYS A 195 -1.32 14.86 12.74
CA LYS A 195 -1.26 15.07 11.29
C LYS A 195 -0.91 16.51 10.94
N MET A 196 -0.30 16.70 9.78
CA MET A 196 0.02 18.03 9.25
C MET A 196 -1.22 18.89 9.02
N ALA A 197 -2.36 18.26 8.72
CA ALA A 197 -3.63 18.95 8.51
C ALA A 197 -4.18 19.60 9.79
N LYS A 198 -3.77 19.16 10.99
CA LYS A 198 -4.17 19.66 12.32
C LYS A 198 -5.65 19.53 12.69
N THR A 199 -6.58 19.75 11.77
CA THR A 199 -8.03 19.67 12.01
C THR A 199 -8.74 18.92 10.88
N PRO A 200 -9.88 18.27 11.16
CA PRO A 200 -10.71 17.68 10.12
C PRO A 200 -11.21 18.70 9.08
N ALA A 201 -11.48 19.93 9.50
CA ALA A 201 -11.91 21.01 8.60
C ALA A 201 -10.87 21.28 7.50
N ASN A 202 -9.58 21.40 7.86
CA ASN A 202 -8.51 21.58 6.88
C ASN A 202 -8.40 20.40 5.89
N VAL A 203 -8.71 19.18 6.34
CA VAL A 203 -8.76 18.00 5.46
C VAL A 203 -9.90 18.13 4.46
N ILE A 204 -11.11 18.46 4.93
CA ILE A 204 -12.29 18.63 4.07
C ILE A 204 -12.09 19.78 3.08
N ASP A 205 -11.55 20.92 3.52
CA ASP A 205 -11.29 22.07 2.65
C ASP A 205 -10.34 21.71 1.50
N LEU A 206 -9.29 20.94 1.79
CA LEU A 206 -8.38 20.43 0.76
C LEU A 206 -9.11 19.50 -0.21
N LEU A 207 -9.87 18.53 0.31
CA LEU A 207 -10.60 17.54 -0.49
C LEU A 207 -11.66 18.20 -1.38
N GLU A 208 -12.44 19.15 -0.86
CA GLU A 208 -13.47 19.88 -1.62
C GLU A 208 -12.87 20.77 -2.72
N ASN A 209 -11.72 21.40 -2.46
CA ASN A 209 -11.00 22.17 -3.48
C ASN A 209 -10.56 21.28 -4.66
N VAL A 210 -10.03 20.09 -4.35
CA VAL A 210 -9.67 19.10 -5.37
C VAL A 210 -10.92 18.56 -6.06
N TRP A 211 -11.96 18.20 -5.31
CA TRP A 211 -13.21 17.63 -5.80
C TRP A 211 -13.90 18.54 -6.83
N ALA A 212 -14.01 19.85 -6.54
CA ALA A 212 -14.64 20.80 -7.44
C ALA A 212 -13.98 20.83 -8.84
N ARG A 213 -12.67 20.64 -8.91
CA ARG A 213 -11.89 20.60 -10.17
C ARG A 213 -11.93 19.22 -10.80
N ALA A 214 -11.74 18.17 -9.99
CA ALA A 214 -11.76 16.78 -10.43
C ALA A 214 -13.11 16.40 -11.06
N ARG A 215 -14.23 16.80 -10.44
CA ARG A 215 -15.58 16.57 -10.97
C ARG A 215 -15.80 17.15 -12.36
N LYS A 216 -15.21 18.33 -12.64
CA LYS A 216 -15.28 18.92 -13.99
C LYS A 216 -14.53 18.07 -15.01
N SER A 217 -13.36 17.51 -14.65
CA SER A 217 -12.64 16.60 -15.54
C SER A 217 -13.39 15.29 -15.75
N ALA A 218 -13.85 14.67 -14.66
CA ALA A 218 -14.61 13.41 -14.70
C ALA A 218 -15.87 13.53 -15.58
N ASN A 219 -16.58 14.67 -15.53
CA ASN A 219 -17.74 14.89 -16.39
C ASN A 219 -17.36 15.04 -17.88
N ARG A 220 -16.21 15.64 -18.20
CA ARG A 220 -15.71 15.70 -19.59
C ARG A 220 -15.28 14.33 -20.09
N GLU A 221 -14.68 13.52 -19.22
CA GLU A 221 -14.31 12.14 -19.52
C GLU A 221 -15.56 11.29 -19.75
N ARG A 222 -16.57 11.37 -18.87
CA ARG A 222 -17.86 10.72 -19.05
C ARG A 222 -18.49 11.05 -20.40
N LEU A 223 -18.55 12.33 -20.76
CA LEU A 223 -19.07 12.77 -22.06
C LEU A 223 -18.25 12.20 -23.23
N ALA A 224 -16.93 12.10 -23.09
CA ALA A 224 -16.08 11.48 -24.11
C ALA A 224 -16.39 9.98 -24.29
N LEU A 225 -16.70 9.27 -23.19
CA LEU A 225 -17.11 7.87 -23.26
C LEU A 225 -18.49 7.75 -23.94
N GLU A 226 -19.47 8.57 -23.53
CA GLU A 226 -20.82 8.59 -24.11
C GLU A 226 -20.77 8.85 -25.62
N GLN A 227 -20.02 9.87 -26.05
CA GLN A 227 -19.83 10.19 -27.46
C GLN A 227 -19.15 9.06 -28.25
N TYR A 228 -18.23 8.33 -27.63
CA TYR A 228 -17.58 7.20 -28.28
C TYR A 228 -18.58 6.05 -28.51
N VAL A 229 -19.36 5.69 -27.49
CA VAL A 229 -20.43 4.68 -27.59
C VAL A 229 -21.44 5.06 -28.67
N GLU A 230 -21.88 6.32 -28.69
CA GLU A 230 -22.78 6.82 -29.74
C GLU A 230 -22.17 6.70 -31.14
N SER A 231 -20.87 6.97 -31.29
CA SER A 231 -20.17 6.91 -32.57
C SER A 231 -20.01 5.49 -33.13
N THR A 232 -20.02 4.45 -32.29
CA THR A 232 -19.95 3.05 -32.72
C THR A 232 -21.33 2.48 -33.07
N GLY A 233 -22.41 3.19 -32.73
CA GLY A 233 -23.79 2.70 -32.85
C GLY A 233 -24.15 1.63 -31.82
N GLU A 234 -23.32 1.43 -30.80
CA GLU A 234 -23.59 0.50 -29.71
C GLU A 234 -24.66 1.07 -28.78
N VAL A 235 -25.58 0.21 -28.33
CA VAL A 235 -26.65 0.58 -27.40
C VAL A 235 -26.42 -0.14 -26.07
N LEU A 236 -26.13 0.63 -25.03
CA LEU A 236 -25.93 0.12 -23.68
C LEU A 236 -27.21 0.25 -22.87
N ASP A 237 -27.77 -0.88 -22.46
CA ASP A 237 -28.87 -0.88 -21.50
C ASP A 237 -28.40 -0.24 -20.18
N GLY A 238 -29.18 0.73 -19.69
CA GLY A 238 -28.83 1.58 -18.55
C GLY A 238 -27.80 2.70 -18.81
N GLY A 239 -27.23 2.79 -20.02
CA GLY A 239 -26.12 3.70 -20.31
C GLY A 239 -24.78 3.19 -19.79
N ILE A 240 -23.81 4.10 -19.64
CA ILE A 240 -22.46 3.75 -19.14
C ILE A 240 -22.51 3.51 -17.64
N GLU A 241 -22.12 2.31 -17.24
CA GLU A 241 -22.05 1.87 -15.85
C GLU A 241 -20.60 1.77 -15.35
N PHE A 242 -20.41 1.52 -14.05
CA PHE A 242 -19.08 1.48 -13.44
C PHE A 242 -18.17 0.40 -14.07
N TRP A 243 -18.71 -0.74 -14.50
CA TRP A 243 -17.97 -1.82 -15.18
C TRP A 243 -17.66 -1.51 -16.66
N ASP A 244 -18.20 -0.42 -17.21
CA ASP A 244 -17.96 0.02 -18.57
C ASP A 244 -16.87 1.09 -18.65
N TRP A 245 -16.60 1.80 -17.54
CA TRP A 245 -15.72 2.97 -17.53
C TRP A 245 -14.31 2.67 -18.07
N ARG A 246 -13.66 1.61 -17.56
CA ARG A 246 -12.28 1.26 -17.97
C ARG A 246 -12.23 0.83 -19.44
N TYR A 247 -13.19 0.02 -19.85
CA TYR A 247 -13.32 -0.44 -21.23
C TYR A 247 -13.44 0.72 -22.21
N TYR A 248 -14.40 1.63 -22.02
CA TYR A 248 -14.56 2.76 -22.95
C TYR A 248 -13.47 3.82 -22.80
N ALA A 249 -12.90 4.01 -21.61
CA ALA A 249 -11.74 4.89 -21.45
C ALA A 249 -10.57 4.42 -22.30
N GLU A 250 -10.36 3.11 -22.41
CA GLU A 250 -9.33 2.54 -23.28
C GLU A 250 -9.64 2.78 -24.76
N LYS A 251 -10.88 2.53 -25.18
CA LYS A 251 -11.29 2.76 -26.58
C LYS A 251 -11.19 4.24 -26.97
N VAL A 252 -11.57 5.16 -26.07
CA VAL A 252 -11.41 6.61 -26.25
C VAL A 252 -9.94 7.00 -26.31
N ARG A 253 -9.08 6.43 -25.45
CA ARG A 253 -7.64 6.69 -25.46
C ARG A 253 -7.03 6.30 -26.80
N LYS A 254 -7.33 5.09 -27.28
CA LYS A 254 -6.90 4.59 -28.58
C LYS A 254 -7.38 5.48 -29.72
N ALA A 255 -8.67 5.83 -29.74
CA ALA A 255 -9.24 6.68 -30.78
C ALA A 255 -8.67 8.11 -30.82
N ARG A 256 -8.34 8.69 -29.66
CA ARG A 256 -7.85 10.09 -29.57
C ARG A 256 -6.36 10.24 -29.76
N TYR A 257 -5.57 9.28 -29.30
CA TYR A 257 -4.11 9.41 -29.22
C TYR A 257 -3.35 8.39 -30.08
N ASP A 258 -4.07 7.47 -30.75
CA ASP A 258 -3.48 6.32 -31.43
C ASP A 258 -2.52 5.54 -30.51
N LEU A 259 -2.84 5.53 -29.22
CA LEU A 259 -2.04 4.93 -28.16
C LEU A 259 -2.79 3.74 -27.58
N ASP A 260 -2.22 2.56 -27.78
CA ASP A 260 -2.67 1.30 -27.21
C ASP A 260 -1.61 0.81 -26.22
N GLU A 261 -1.98 0.63 -24.96
CA GLU A 261 -1.02 0.21 -23.93
C GLU A 261 -0.52 -1.21 -24.12
N SER A 262 -1.25 -2.05 -24.86
CA SER A 262 -0.73 -3.36 -25.26
C SER A 262 0.51 -3.22 -26.16
N LEU A 263 0.64 -2.12 -26.92
CA LEU A 263 1.80 -1.86 -27.79
C LEU A 263 3.02 -1.34 -27.02
N ILE A 264 2.83 -0.65 -25.89
CA ILE A 264 3.94 -0.13 -25.09
C ILE A 264 4.41 -1.13 -24.02
N LYS A 265 3.54 -2.02 -23.56
CA LYS A 265 3.83 -3.01 -22.51
C LYS A 265 5.09 -3.86 -22.78
N PRO A 266 5.39 -4.30 -24.02
CA PRO A 266 6.64 -5.02 -24.32
C PRO A 266 7.93 -4.25 -24.00
N TYR A 267 7.88 -2.91 -23.94
CA TYR A 267 9.04 -2.08 -23.62
C TYR A 267 9.27 -1.93 -22.11
N PHE A 268 8.34 -2.40 -21.27
CA PHE A 268 8.40 -2.29 -19.81
C PHE A 268 8.61 -3.66 -19.16
N SER A 269 9.75 -4.29 -19.42
CA SER A 269 10.13 -5.50 -18.66
C SER A 269 10.41 -5.15 -17.20
N LEU A 270 10.00 -6.01 -16.25
CA LEU A 270 10.27 -5.81 -14.82
C LEU A 270 11.76 -5.59 -14.56
N GLN A 271 12.63 -6.35 -15.24
CA GLN A 271 14.07 -6.19 -15.13
C GLN A 271 14.52 -4.79 -15.59
N SER A 272 14.13 -4.36 -16.78
CA SER A 272 14.55 -3.06 -17.34
C SER A 272 14.02 -1.89 -16.51
N VAL A 273 12.79 -1.98 -15.99
CA VAL A 273 12.21 -0.94 -15.13
C VAL A 273 12.91 -0.91 -13.76
N THR A 274 13.29 -2.06 -13.22
CA THR A 274 14.09 -2.17 -12.00
C THR A 274 15.47 -1.54 -12.18
N GLU A 275 16.16 -1.86 -13.27
CA GLU A 275 17.45 -1.27 -13.63
C GLU A 275 17.33 0.25 -13.82
N ALA A 276 16.25 0.72 -14.45
CA ALA A 276 16.00 2.15 -14.65
C ALA A 276 15.81 2.90 -13.32
N VAL A 277 15.00 2.39 -12.39
CA VAL A 277 14.80 3.07 -11.09
C VAL A 277 16.08 3.08 -10.25
N MET A 278 16.85 1.99 -10.28
CA MET A 278 18.15 1.90 -9.60
C MET A 278 19.17 2.86 -10.23
N ALA A 279 19.17 3.03 -11.55
CA ALA A 279 20.02 3.99 -12.24
C ALA A 279 19.64 5.46 -11.89
N VAL A 280 18.34 5.77 -11.80
CA VAL A 280 17.87 7.08 -11.33
C VAL A 280 18.33 7.34 -9.90
N SER A 281 18.14 6.36 -9.00
CA SER A 281 18.60 6.43 -7.61
C SER A 281 20.12 6.65 -7.51
N LYS A 282 20.91 5.93 -8.32
CA LYS A 282 22.35 6.15 -8.42
C LYS A 282 22.70 7.57 -8.86
N ASN A 283 22.02 8.11 -9.87
CA ASN A 283 22.34 9.43 -10.42
C ASN A 283 21.93 10.58 -9.49
N LEU A 284 20.81 10.42 -8.76
CA LEU A 284 20.32 11.44 -7.84
C LEU A 284 20.99 11.38 -6.47
N PHE A 285 21.24 10.17 -5.96
CA PHE A 285 21.62 9.93 -4.57
C PHE A 285 22.94 9.15 -4.41
N GLY A 286 23.60 8.75 -5.50
CA GLY A 286 24.85 7.99 -5.43
C GLY A 286 24.71 6.55 -4.96
N LEU A 287 23.47 6.04 -4.82
CA LEU A 287 23.19 4.69 -4.33
C LEU A 287 23.54 3.61 -5.36
N ARG A 288 24.07 2.49 -4.88
CA ARG A 288 24.42 1.32 -5.69
C ARG A 288 23.79 0.08 -5.07
N TYR A 289 23.15 -0.71 -5.92
CA TYR A 289 22.44 -1.92 -5.51
C TYR A 289 23.25 -3.13 -5.96
N ILE A 290 23.67 -3.97 -5.01
CA ILE A 290 24.45 -5.18 -5.26
C ILE A 290 23.59 -6.38 -4.88
N ARG A 291 23.12 -7.14 -5.86
CA ARG A 291 22.31 -8.33 -5.62
C ARG A 291 23.13 -9.38 -4.85
N ARG A 292 22.51 -9.96 -3.82
CA ARG A 292 23.10 -10.98 -2.96
C ARG A 292 22.39 -12.31 -3.20
N HIS A 293 23.11 -13.24 -3.81
CA HIS A 293 22.63 -14.60 -4.06
C HIS A 293 22.92 -15.57 -2.92
N ASP A 294 23.73 -15.14 -1.96
CA ASP A 294 24.16 -15.89 -0.77
C ASP A 294 23.25 -15.65 0.44
N VAL A 295 22.27 -14.75 0.33
CA VAL A 295 21.27 -14.48 1.37
C VAL A 295 19.95 -15.09 0.96
N GLU A 296 19.47 -16.04 1.76
CA GLU A 296 18.16 -16.67 1.56
C GLU A 296 17.05 -15.71 2.00
N ALA A 297 16.16 -15.37 1.06
CA ALA A 297 14.95 -14.61 1.36
C ALA A 297 13.82 -15.53 1.82
N TYR A 298 12.74 -14.96 2.38
CA TYR A 298 11.57 -15.73 2.83
C TYR A 298 10.77 -16.41 1.70
N HIS A 299 11.05 -16.08 0.44
CA HIS A 299 10.43 -16.66 -0.74
C HIS A 299 11.39 -16.64 -1.93
N PRO A 300 11.43 -17.67 -2.79
CA PRO A 300 12.42 -17.80 -3.88
C PRO A 300 12.37 -16.69 -4.94
N ASP A 301 11.22 -16.03 -5.07
CA ASP A 301 11.05 -14.91 -6.00
C ASP A 301 11.52 -13.55 -5.44
N VAL A 302 12.02 -13.50 -4.20
CA VAL A 302 12.44 -12.26 -3.54
C VAL A 302 13.92 -12.05 -3.75
N ASP A 303 14.26 -10.92 -4.36
CA ASP A 303 15.64 -10.51 -4.54
C ASP A 303 16.15 -9.72 -3.34
N VAL A 304 17.35 -10.06 -2.87
CA VAL A 304 18.03 -9.32 -1.80
C VAL A 304 19.15 -8.48 -2.40
N TYR A 305 19.21 -7.21 -2.02
CA TYR A 305 20.25 -6.25 -2.42
C TYR A 305 20.95 -5.68 -1.19
N GLU A 306 22.27 -5.59 -1.25
CA GLU A 306 22.99 -4.58 -0.48
C GLU A 306 22.85 -3.22 -1.18
N VAL A 307 22.44 -2.20 -0.44
CA VAL A 307 22.42 -0.82 -0.91
C VAL A 307 23.62 -0.08 -0.33
N ARG A 308 24.46 0.46 -1.20
CA ARG A 308 25.72 1.11 -0.82
C ARG A 308 25.82 2.53 -1.36
N GLU A 309 26.49 3.39 -0.62
CA GLU A 309 26.76 4.78 -0.97
C GLU A 309 28.24 5.10 -0.79
N ASN A 310 28.81 5.93 -1.69
CA ASN A 310 30.14 6.49 -1.48
C ASN A 310 30.02 7.77 -0.63
N VAL A 311 30.45 7.70 0.62
CA VAL A 311 30.40 8.85 1.54
C VAL A 311 31.75 9.54 1.57
N ALA A 312 31.76 10.85 1.29
CA ALA A 312 32.94 11.69 1.46
C ALA A 312 33.15 12.02 2.93
N ASP A 313 34.35 11.75 3.44
CA ASP A 313 34.78 12.25 4.72
C ASP A 313 34.83 13.79 4.68
N THR A 314 34.11 14.45 5.58
CA THR A 314 33.93 15.91 5.58
C THR A 314 35.19 16.69 5.93
N LYS A 315 36.24 16.03 6.44
CA LYS A 315 37.52 16.65 6.81
C LYS A 315 38.62 16.39 5.78
N THR A 316 38.63 15.21 5.17
CA THR A 316 39.71 14.73 4.29
C THR A 316 39.30 14.65 2.82
N GLY A 317 37.99 14.71 2.52
CA GLY A 317 37.45 14.55 1.18
C GLY A 317 37.54 13.11 0.63
N LYS A 318 38.05 12.16 1.42
CA LYS A 318 38.22 10.77 0.99
C LYS A 318 36.86 10.07 0.93
N LEU A 319 36.57 9.43 -0.21
CA LEU A 319 35.38 8.60 -0.36
C LEU A 319 35.59 7.25 0.34
N SER A 320 34.56 6.81 1.05
CA SER A 320 34.46 5.47 1.63
C SER A 320 33.17 4.80 1.17
N ASP A 321 33.26 3.50 0.85
CA ASP A 321 32.10 2.71 0.49
C ASP A 321 31.36 2.26 1.75
N LYS A 322 30.11 2.69 1.89
CA LYS A 322 29.29 2.46 3.08
C LYS A 322 28.04 1.66 2.72
N LEU A 323 27.77 0.59 3.46
CA LEU A 323 26.47 -0.08 3.45
C LEU A 323 25.43 0.80 4.14
N VAL A 324 24.34 1.10 3.44
CA VAL A 324 23.27 1.99 3.92
C VAL A 324 21.94 1.28 4.12
N ALA A 325 21.70 0.14 3.46
CA ALA A 325 20.52 -0.69 3.70
C ALA A 325 20.72 -2.13 3.19
N LEU A 326 19.92 -3.05 3.72
CA LEU A 326 19.52 -4.27 3.00
C LEU A 326 18.11 -4.07 2.44
N PHE A 327 17.96 -4.34 1.15
CA PHE A 327 16.71 -4.11 0.42
C PHE A 327 16.20 -5.41 -0.19
N LEU A 328 14.97 -5.79 0.18
CA LEU A 328 14.27 -6.96 -0.35
C LEU A 328 13.25 -6.50 -1.41
N HIS A 329 13.27 -7.12 -2.57
CA HIS A 329 12.43 -6.74 -3.70
C HIS A 329 11.49 -7.90 -4.07
N ASP A 330 10.22 -7.81 -3.62
CA ASP A 330 9.20 -8.85 -3.74
C ASP A 330 8.07 -8.42 -4.70
N ASN A 331 8.19 -8.78 -5.98
CA ASN A 331 7.39 -8.16 -7.03
C ASN A 331 6.11 -8.88 -7.45
N TYR A 332 5.99 -10.17 -7.17
CA TYR A 332 4.93 -10.98 -7.77
C TYR A 332 3.73 -11.17 -6.85
N ALA A 333 2.55 -11.15 -7.47
CA ALA A 333 1.32 -11.62 -6.86
C ALA A 333 1.41 -13.13 -6.63
N ARG A 334 0.93 -13.59 -5.47
CA ARG A 334 0.83 -15.02 -5.14
C ARG A 334 -0.18 -15.26 -4.04
N LYS A 335 -0.61 -16.51 -3.89
CA LYS A 335 -1.46 -16.96 -2.79
C LYS A 335 -0.85 -16.56 -1.44
N HIS A 336 -1.70 -16.13 -0.50
CA HIS A 336 -1.32 -15.67 0.85
C HIS A 336 -0.51 -14.36 0.93
N LYS A 337 -0.26 -13.67 -0.18
CA LYS A 337 0.27 -12.29 -0.18
C LYS A 337 -0.89 -11.30 -0.32
N SER A 338 -0.90 -10.25 0.51
CA SER A 338 -1.89 -9.17 0.41
C SER A 338 -1.79 -8.45 -0.94
N SER A 339 -2.93 -8.03 -1.50
CA SER A 339 -2.99 -7.24 -2.74
C SER A 339 -2.47 -5.81 -2.55
N GLY A 340 -2.13 -5.14 -3.66
CA GLY A 340 -1.63 -3.76 -3.68
C GLY A 340 -0.11 -3.65 -3.83
N ALA A 341 0.45 -2.53 -3.41
CA ALA A 341 1.89 -2.31 -3.37
C ALA A 341 2.21 -1.50 -2.09
N TRP A 342 3.32 -1.83 -1.45
CA TRP A 342 3.74 -1.17 -0.21
C TRP A 342 5.23 -1.40 0.08
N MET A 343 5.77 -0.51 0.92
CA MET A 343 7.06 -0.68 1.57
C MET A 343 6.87 -1.19 3.01
N SER A 344 7.79 -2.05 3.46
CA SER A 344 7.86 -2.49 4.87
C SER A 344 9.27 -2.35 5.40
N GLU A 345 9.37 -2.07 6.69
CA GLU A 345 10.61 -1.99 7.42
C GLU A 345 10.68 -3.15 8.42
N TYR A 346 11.69 -4.00 8.28
CA TYR A 346 11.99 -5.06 9.25
C TYR A 346 12.91 -4.57 10.37
N ARG A 347 13.75 -3.58 10.05
CA ARG A 347 14.63 -2.91 11.00
C ARG A 347 14.80 -1.44 10.63
N THR A 348 14.49 -0.57 11.59
CA THR A 348 14.66 0.87 11.45
C THR A 348 16.11 1.29 11.55
N GLN A 349 16.49 2.27 10.74
CA GLN A 349 17.79 2.92 10.88
C GLN A 349 17.89 3.54 12.27
N THR A 350 18.98 3.25 12.99
CA THR A 350 19.20 3.84 14.31
C THR A 350 20.67 4.13 14.58
N LYS A 351 20.92 5.22 15.31
CA LYS A 351 22.21 5.53 15.93
C LYS A 351 22.23 5.19 17.42
N ASN A 352 21.07 4.87 18.00
CA ASN A 352 20.89 4.58 19.42
C ASN A 352 21.22 3.12 19.71
N LEU A 353 22.45 2.73 19.38
CA LEU A 353 22.97 1.39 19.62
C LEU A 353 23.67 1.34 20.99
N PRO A 354 23.65 0.18 21.68
CA PRO A 354 24.51 -0.06 22.83
C PRO A 354 25.98 0.24 22.52
N HIS A 355 26.75 0.67 23.52
CA HIS A 355 28.16 1.09 23.33
C HIS A 355 29.05 0.05 22.63
N ASN A 356 28.70 -1.24 22.74
CA ASN A 356 29.45 -2.37 22.18
C ASN A 356 28.71 -3.09 21.04
N ALA A 357 27.62 -2.54 20.53
CA ALA A 357 26.87 -3.16 19.43
C ALA A 357 27.59 -2.96 18.09
N ASP A 358 27.40 -3.92 17.18
CA ASP A 358 27.93 -3.80 15.83
C ASP A 358 27.19 -2.67 15.10
N PRO A 359 27.88 -1.68 14.48
CA PRO A 359 27.23 -0.66 13.65
C PRO A 359 26.29 -1.22 12.57
N MET A 360 26.51 -2.47 12.13
CA MET A 360 25.62 -3.21 11.24
C MET A 360 24.20 -3.37 11.79
N GLU A 361 24.02 -3.37 13.11
CA GLU A 361 22.72 -3.43 13.77
C GLU A 361 21.90 -2.16 13.56
N GLY A 362 22.54 -1.04 13.26
CA GLY A 362 21.88 0.24 12.95
C GLY A 362 21.53 0.43 11.46
N VAL A 363 21.91 -0.52 10.59
CA VAL A 363 21.62 -0.48 9.15
C VAL A 363 20.18 -0.94 8.91
N PRO A 364 19.32 -0.16 8.22
CA PRO A 364 17.95 -0.55 7.98
C PRO A 364 17.83 -1.80 7.10
N ILE A 365 16.78 -2.58 7.35
CA ILE A 365 16.38 -3.71 6.50
C ILE A 365 14.95 -3.44 6.08
N VAL A 366 14.75 -3.30 4.78
CA VAL A 366 13.49 -2.86 4.18
C VAL A 366 13.08 -3.75 3.03
N SER A 367 11.79 -3.79 2.71
CA SER A 367 11.27 -4.49 1.55
C SER A 367 10.29 -3.63 0.77
N ASN A 368 10.38 -3.67 -0.56
CA ASN A 368 9.30 -3.23 -1.42
C ASN A 368 8.53 -4.43 -1.97
N ASN A 369 7.21 -4.34 -1.82
CA ASN A 369 6.29 -5.39 -2.18
C ASN A 369 5.36 -4.86 -3.28
N ASN A 370 5.38 -5.51 -4.44
CA ASN A 370 4.43 -5.31 -5.53
C ASN A 370 3.60 -6.59 -5.76
N ASN A 371 2.55 -6.51 -6.57
CA ASN A 371 1.71 -7.65 -6.91
C ASN A 371 1.50 -7.76 -8.42
N PHE A 372 2.60 -7.84 -9.17
CA PHE A 372 2.57 -8.02 -10.62
C PHE A 372 2.25 -9.48 -10.96
N ALA A 373 1.48 -9.69 -12.03
CA ALA A 373 1.30 -11.01 -12.59
C ALA A 373 2.63 -11.52 -13.15
N LYS A 374 3.04 -12.72 -12.74
CA LYS A 374 4.28 -13.32 -13.23
C LYS A 374 4.10 -13.69 -14.70
N GLY A 375 5.03 -13.26 -15.55
CA GLY A 375 5.06 -13.59 -16.97
C GLY A 375 6.22 -14.52 -17.33
N GLN A 376 6.08 -15.29 -18.41
CA GLN A 376 7.10 -16.17 -18.98
C GLN A 376 7.34 -15.80 -20.46
N PRO A 377 8.59 -15.70 -20.96
CA PRO A 377 9.88 -15.86 -20.24
C PRO A 377 10.26 -14.63 -19.39
N SER A 378 9.56 -13.51 -19.54
CA SER A 378 9.80 -12.28 -18.78
C SER A 378 8.49 -11.66 -18.31
N THR A 379 8.51 -11.03 -17.14
CA THR A 379 7.34 -10.27 -16.64
C THR A 379 7.31 -8.89 -17.28
N LEU A 380 6.20 -8.58 -17.95
CA LEU A 380 5.95 -7.28 -18.58
C LEU A 380 4.99 -6.45 -17.73
N LEU A 381 5.36 -5.21 -17.48
CA LEU A 381 4.63 -4.26 -16.64
C LEU A 381 3.75 -3.36 -17.50
N SER A 382 2.53 -3.08 -17.03
CA SER A 382 1.78 -1.93 -17.56
C SER A 382 2.50 -0.61 -17.23
N TYR A 383 2.09 0.49 -17.86
CA TYR A 383 2.66 1.80 -17.51
C TYR A 383 2.37 2.16 -16.04
N ASN A 384 1.19 1.77 -15.54
CA ASN A 384 0.84 1.97 -14.14
C ASN A 384 1.68 1.10 -13.21
N ASP A 385 1.94 -0.16 -13.54
CA ASP A 385 2.81 -1.05 -12.76
C ASP A 385 4.25 -0.50 -12.69
N ALA A 386 4.76 0.03 -13.81
CA ALA A 386 6.07 0.68 -13.84
C ALA A 386 6.10 1.92 -12.92
N LYS A 387 5.05 2.74 -12.94
CA LYS A 387 4.90 3.87 -11.99
C LYS A 387 4.80 3.40 -10.55
N THR A 388 4.09 2.31 -10.28
CA THR A 388 3.98 1.72 -8.94
C THR A 388 5.34 1.25 -8.44
N LEU A 389 6.14 0.59 -9.28
CA LEU A 389 7.51 0.20 -8.92
C LEU A 389 8.35 1.43 -8.53
N PHE A 390 8.29 2.51 -9.31
CA PHE A 390 8.95 3.78 -8.97
C PHE A 390 8.41 4.40 -7.67
N HIS A 391 7.10 4.30 -7.42
CA HIS A 391 6.48 4.82 -6.20
C HIS A 391 6.99 4.07 -4.96
N GLU A 392 6.97 2.73 -4.98
CA GLU A 392 7.46 1.94 -3.86
C GLU A 392 8.96 2.14 -3.63
N MET A 393 9.75 2.24 -4.72
CA MET A 393 11.18 2.58 -4.64
C MET A 393 11.43 4.03 -4.16
N GLY A 394 10.40 4.88 -4.13
CA GLY A 394 10.47 6.19 -3.49
C GLY A 394 10.31 6.13 -1.97
N HIS A 395 9.63 5.10 -1.44
CA HIS A 395 9.49 4.87 0.00
C HIS A 395 10.66 4.09 0.58
N GLY A 396 11.10 3.04 -0.13
CA GLY A 396 12.21 2.16 0.25
C GLY A 396 13.55 2.82 -0.01
#